data_AF-F6BAT6-F1
#
_entry.id   AF-F6BAT6-F1
#
_cell.length_a   1.000
_cell.length_b   1.000
_cell.length_c   1.000
_cell.angle_alpha   90.00
_cell.angle_beta   90.00
_cell.angle_gamma   90.00
#
_symmetry.space_group_name_H-M   'P 1'
#
loop_
_entity.id
_entity.type
_entity.pdbx_description
1 polymer ?
#
loop_
_entity_poly.entity_id
_entity_poly.type
_entity_poly.pdbx_seq_one_letter_code
_entity_poly.pdbx_strand_id
1 'polypeptide(L)'
;MAEIFVDCKDEAGKKIYTKIIQTSLEDLILGKSILEVRMIIREDEPYFIIGVLPKQTTKLIRLRDFANIEETKKVDGKTIYKIKIEDETYLPQLLEKINIIDQPSRFEVVTDSPVDLDMVVYDAKKDFIAKVLDFMNRVFPEGMRVRKTFYGKAIASIASEKPFKKEWLDVALKLKEELENTKIIGF
;
A
#
# COMPACT_ATOMS: atom_id res chain seq x y z
N MET A 1 -9.15 8.85 10.67
CA MET A 1 -9.65 7.47 10.43
C MET A 1 -10.29 7.49 9.05
N ALA A 2 -10.18 6.43 8.26
CA ALA A 2 -10.78 6.39 6.92
C ALA A 2 -12.31 6.51 7.01
N GLU A 3 -12.91 7.28 6.11
CA GLU A 3 -14.36 7.32 5.94
C GLU A 3 -14.81 6.03 5.23
N ILE A 4 -15.87 5.39 5.71
CA ILE A 4 -16.36 4.11 5.18
C ILE A 4 -17.81 4.28 4.75
N PHE A 5 -18.08 3.99 3.48
CA PHE A 5 -19.43 3.98 2.92
C PHE A 5 -19.73 2.62 2.32
N VAL A 6 -20.87 2.03 2.70
CA VAL A 6 -21.34 0.75 2.16
C VAL A 6 -22.71 0.96 1.54
N ASP A 7 -22.79 0.80 0.22
CA ASP A 7 -24.02 0.79 -0.57
C ASP A 7 -24.48 -0.65 -0.75
N CYS A 8 -25.46 -1.04 0.05
CA CYS A 8 -26.08 -2.36 0.08
C CYS A 8 -27.58 -2.18 0.36
N LYS A 9 -28.42 -2.95 -0.34
CA LYS A 9 -29.89 -2.91 -0.14
C LYS A 9 -30.29 -3.55 1.19
N ASP A 10 -29.61 -4.64 1.58
CA ASP A 10 -29.78 -5.25 2.89
C ASP A 10 -29.05 -4.44 3.98
N GLU A 11 -29.81 -3.94 4.94
CA GLU A 11 -29.29 -3.18 6.09
C GLU A 11 -28.46 -4.06 7.04
N ALA A 12 -28.75 -5.37 7.13
CA ALA A 12 -27.93 -6.28 7.94
C ALA A 12 -26.56 -6.49 7.29
N GLY A 13 -26.54 -6.81 6.00
CA GLY A 13 -25.34 -6.89 5.17
C GLY A 13 -24.50 -5.62 5.24
N LYS A 14 -25.12 -4.44 5.12
CA LYS A 14 -24.45 -3.15 5.27
C LYS A 14 -23.68 -3.02 6.58
N LYS A 15 -24.30 -3.37 7.71
CA LYS A 15 -23.66 -3.33 9.04
C LYS A 15 -22.51 -4.32 9.16
N ILE A 16 -22.70 -5.54 8.65
CA ILE A 16 -21.69 -6.59 8.66
C ILE A 16 -20.46 -6.15 7.86
N TYR A 17 -20.62 -5.70 6.62
CA TYR A 17 -19.49 -5.28 5.79
C TYR A 17 -18.81 -4.02 6.29
N THR A 18 -19.55 -3.09 6.89
CA THR A 18 -18.94 -1.93 7.56
C THR A 18 -17.96 -2.40 8.64
N LYS A 19 -18.35 -3.39 9.45
CA LYS A 19 -17.49 -3.95 10.50
C LYS A 19 -16.31 -4.75 9.93
N ILE A 20 -16.54 -5.57 8.89
CA ILE A 20 -15.47 -6.31 8.21
C ILE A 20 -14.42 -5.36 7.65
N ILE A 21 -14.83 -4.26 7.02
CA ILE A 21 -13.94 -3.23 6.51
C ILE A 21 -13.15 -2.59 7.67
N GLN A 22 -13.81 -2.18 8.75
CA GLN A 22 -13.16 -1.60 9.92
C GLN A 22 -12.08 -2.52 10.50
N THR A 23 -12.43 -3.77 10.80
CA THR A 23 -11.49 -4.76 11.34
C THR A 23 -10.34 -5.02 10.37
N SER A 24 -10.61 -5.19 9.07
CA SER A 24 -9.56 -5.44 8.09
C SER A 24 -8.60 -4.26 7.92
N LEU A 25 -9.10 -3.02 8.06
CA LEU A 25 -8.26 -1.81 8.05
C LEU A 25 -7.38 -1.70 9.31
N GLU A 26 -7.89 -2.12 10.46
CA GLU A 26 -7.16 -2.13 11.73
C GLU A 26 -6.05 -3.20 11.71
N ASP A 27 -6.38 -4.43 11.30
CA ASP A 27 -5.44 -5.55 11.22
C ASP A 27 -4.24 -5.25 10.30
N LEU A 28 -4.48 -4.53 9.21
CA LEU A 28 -3.46 -4.15 8.23
C LEU A 28 -2.84 -2.77 8.50
N ILE A 29 -3.25 -2.09 9.58
CA ILE A 29 -2.74 -0.76 9.98
C ILE A 29 -2.90 0.26 8.84
N LEU A 30 -3.99 0.16 8.08
CA LEU A 30 -4.26 1.02 6.91
C LEU A 30 -5.14 2.24 7.24
N GLY A 31 -5.84 2.23 8.38
CA GLY A 31 -6.86 3.24 8.71
C GLY A 31 -6.36 4.69 8.80
N LYS A 32 -5.04 4.92 8.97
CA LYS A 32 -4.43 6.26 8.93
C LYS A 32 -3.94 6.67 7.54
N SER A 33 -3.72 5.71 6.65
CA SER A 33 -3.13 5.90 5.32
C SER A 33 -4.18 5.97 4.21
N ILE A 34 -5.44 5.70 4.53
CA ILE A 34 -6.59 5.78 3.64
C ILE A 34 -7.46 6.96 4.05
N LEU A 35 -7.94 7.71 3.06
CA LEU A 35 -8.93 8.77 3.24
C LEU A 35 -10.33 8.18 3.26
N GLU A 36 -10.66 7.34 2.29
CA GLU A 36 -12.01 6.85 2.06
C GLU A 36 -12.02 5.41 1.52
N VAL A 37 -13.00 4.63 1.97
CA VAL A 37 -13.35 3.31 1.44
C VAL A 37 -14.83 3.31 1.06
N ARG A 38 -15.13 2.94 -0.18
CA ARG A 38 -16.51 2.73 -0.66
C ARG A 38 -16.70 1.28 -1.07
N MET A 39 -17.79 0.66 -0.60
CA MET A 39 -18.17 -0.68 -1.02
C MET A 39 -19.57 -0.65 -1.64
N ILE A 40 -19.74 -1.31 -2.78
CA ILE A 40 -21.02 -1.52 -3.45
C ILE A 40 -21.29 -3.01 -3.46
N ILE A 41 -22.48 -3.38 -2.98
CA ILE A 41 -22.95 -4.76 -2.92
C ILE A 41 -24.27 -4.84 -3.67
N ARG A 42 -24.37 -5.77 -4.63
CA ARG A 42 -25.62 -6.10 -5.31
C ARG A 42 -25.86 -7.59 -5.17
N GLU A 43 -26.95 -7.93 -4.49
CA GLU A 43 -27.35 -9.33 -4.24
C GLU A 43 -28.10 -9.93 -5.43
N ASP A 44 -28.90 -9.10 -6.12
CA ASP A 44 -29.70 -9.49 -7.30
C ASP A 44 -28.81 -10.02 -8.44
N GLU A 45 -27.64 -9.39 -8.59
CA GLU A 45 -26.58 -9.82 -9.50
C GLU A 45 -25.29 -9.87 -8.67
N PRO A 46 -24.86 -11.05 -8.20
CA PRO A 46 -23.88 -11.18 -7.12
C PRO A 46 -22.49 -10.68 -7.56
N TYR A 47 -22.29 -9.38 -7.41
CA TYR A 47 -21.02 -8.71 -7.59
C TYR A 47 -20.79 -7.71 -6.46
N PHE A 48 -19.51 -7.55 -6.16
CA PHE A 48 -19.01 -6.73 -5.07
C PHE A 48 -17.96 -5.79 -5.66
N ILE A 49 -18.04 -4.52 -5.34
CA ILE A 49 -17.03 -3.54 -5.74
C ILE A 49 -16.53 -2.86 -4.48
N ILE A 50 -15.21 -2.74 -4.35
CA ILE A 50 -14.58 -1.96 -3.30
C ILE A 50 -13.63 -0.95 -3.93
N GLY A 51 -13.79 0.31 -3.54
CA GLY A 51 -12.93 1.42 -3.91
C GLY A 51 -12.21 1.95 -2.68
N VAL A 52 -10.92 2.25 -2.82
CA VAL A 52 -10.07 2.80 -1.76
C VAL A 52 -9.37 4.04 -2.30
N LEU A 53 -9.47 5.15 -1.56
CA LEU A 53 -8.74 6.38 -1.80
C LEU A 53 -7.60 6.52 -0.77
N PRO A 54 -6.34 6.29 -1.18
CA PRO A 54 -5.17 6.51 -0.34
C PRO A 54 -4.95 7.99 -0.03
N LYS A 55 -4.28 8.27 1.10
CA LYS A 55 -3.57 9.54 1.28
C LYS A 55 -2.41 9.59 0.29
N GLN A 56 -2.15 10.76 -0.31
CA GLN A 56 -1.12 10.93 -1.35
C GLN A 56 0.33 10.65 -0.89
N THR A 57 0.56 10.29 0.36
CA THR A 57 1.87 10.18 0.99
C THR A 57 2.48 8.79 0.84
N THR A 58 2.84 8.39 -0.37
CA THR A 58 3.76 7.24 -0.57
C THR A 58 5.01 7.71 -1.28
N LYS A 59 6.02 8.08 -0.50
CA LYS A 59 7.33 8.51 -0.99
C LYS A 59 8.23 7.30 -1.21
N LEU A 60 9.02 7.32 -2.28
CA LEU A 60 10.19 6.45 -2.39
C LEU A 60 11.19 6.89 -1.33
N ILE A 61 11.64 5.94 -0.50
CA ILE A 61 12.64 6.21 0.52
C ILE A 61 14.01 5.89 -0.07
N ARG A 62 14.83 6.92 -0.16
CA ARG A 62 16.21 6.84 -0.62
C ARG A 62 17.16 6.78 0.56
N LEU A 63 18.39 6.30 0.33
CA LEU A 63 19.40 6.21 1.38
C LEU A 63 19.64 7.58 2.06
N ARG A 64 19.69 8.66 1.26
CA ARG A 64 19.82 10.04 1.78
C ARG A 64 18.70 10.51 2.72
N ASP A 65 17.55 9.83 2.73
CA ASP A 65 16.42 10.26 3.56
C ASP A 65 16.62 9.87 5.03
N PHE A 66 17.55 8.94 5.32
CA PHE A 66 17.76 8.42 6.68
C PHE A 66 19.22 8.06 7.02
N ALA A 67 20.17 8.24 6.09
CA ALA A 67 21.57 7.89 6.28
C ALA A 67 22.52 8.77 5.44
N ASN A 68 23.77 8.82 5.87
CA ASN A 68 24.87 9.54 5.22
C ASN A 68 26.09 8.63 5.02
N ILE A 69 26.89 8.88 3.98
CA ILE A 69 28.17 8.19 3.76
C ILE A 69 29.26 9.00 4.47
N GLU A 70 29.81 8.47 5.57
CA GLU A 70 30.89 9.14 6.32
C GLU A 70 32.25 8.97 5.65
N GLU A 71 32.54 7.76 5.17
CA GLU A 71 33.83 7.44 4.58
C GLU A 71 33.69 6.53 3.36
N THR A 72 34.58 6.72 2.39
CA THR A 72 34.75 5.84 1.24
C THR A 72 36.23 5.53 1.09
N LYS A 73 36.60 4.26 1.20
CA LYS A 73 37.99 3.79 1.12
C LYS A 73 38.12 2.73 0.04
N LYS A 74 39.24 2.68 -0.67
CA LYS A 74 39.57 1.57 -1.56
C LYS A 74 40.55 0.63 -0.85
N VAL A 75 40.16 -0.63 -0.68
CA VAL A 75 40.97 -1.69 -0.07
C VAL A 75 40.96 -2.88 -1.02
N ASP A 76 42.15 -3.35 -1.42
CA ASP A 76 42.32 -4.51 -2.30
C ASP A 76 41.46 -4.47 -3.59
N GLY A 77 41.35 -3.28 -4.19
CA GLY A 77 40.55 -3.07 -5.42
C GLY A 77 39.03 -2.98 -5.21
N LYS A 78 38.54 -3.20 -3.98
CA LYS A 78 37.15 -3.00 -3.59
C LYS A 78 36.94 -1.63 -2.96
N THR A 79 35.75 -1.06 -3.15
CA THR A 79 35.36 0.18 -2.46
C THR A 79 34.55 -0.17 -1.23
N ILE A 80 35.02 0.25 -0.07
CA ILE A 80 34.39 0.08 1.23
C ILE A 80 33.73 1.39 1.62
N TYR A 81 32.48 1.34 2.01
CA TYR A 81 31.69 2.48 2.46
C TYR A 81 31.40 2.33 3.94
N LYS A 82 31.61 3.43 4.69
CA LYS A 82 31.09 3.58 6.05
C LYS A 82 29.84 4.45 5.99
N ILE A 83 28.71 3.87 6.31
CA ILE A 83 27.40 4.51 6.30
C ILE A 83 27.00 4.79 7.74
N LYS A 84 26.56 6.01 8.01
CA LYS A 84 25.97 6.43 9.27
C LYS A 84 24.47 6.56 9.12
N ILE A 85 23.74 5.90 10.01
CA ILE A 85 22.29 5.87 10.06
C ILE A 85 21.80 6.95 11.02
N GLU A 86 20.90 7.80 10.54
CA GLU A 86 20.27 8.87 11.32
C GLU A 86 18.87 8.47 11.81
N ASP A 87 18.14 7.68 11.00
CA ASP A 87 16.85 7.10 11.34
C ASP A 87 16.84 5.59 11.04
N GLU A 88 16.66 4.77 12.08
CA GLU A 88 16.70 3.30 12.00
C GLU A 88 15.45 2.70 11.32
N THR A 89 14.40 3.49 11.07
CA THR A 89 13.11 3.03 10.53
C THR A 89 13.26 2.15 9.27
N TYR A 90 14.24 2.48 8.41
CA TYR A 90 14.48 1.78 7.14
C TYR A 90 15.79 0.99 7.11
N LEU A 91 16.47 0.86 8.25
CA LEU A 91 17.71 0.11 8.36
C LEU A 91 17.54 -1.36 7.94
N PRO A 92 16.50 -2.11 8.39
CA PRO A 92 16.33 -3.50 7.97
C PRO A 92 16.29 -3.69 6.45
N GLN A 93 15.56 -2.82 5.75
CA GLN A 93 15.41 -2.86 4.29
C GLN A 93 16.71 -2.48 3.56
N LEU A 94 17.54 -1.61 4.17
CA LEU A 94 18.89 -1.35 3.68
C LEU A 94 19.77 -2.59 3.82
N LEU A 95 19.75 -3.25 4.97
CA LEU A 95 20.57 -4.43 5.26
C LEU A 95 20.23 -5.62 4.33
N GLU A 96 18.98 -5.74 3.86
CA GLU A 96 18.60 -6.72 2.85
C GLU A 96 19.22 -6.46 1.46
N LYS A 97 19.66 -5.21 1.18
CA LYS A 97 20.17 -4.77 -0.12
C LYS A 97 21.69 -4.71 -0.21
N ILE A 98 22.39 -4.74 0.92
CA ILE A 98 23.85 -4.59 0.99
C ILE A 98 24.49 -5.76 1.73
N ASN A 99 25.72 -6.08 1.37
CA ASN A 99 26.55 -7.01 2.11
C ASN A 99 27.19 -6.31 3.32
N ILE A 100 26.96 -6.80 4.53
CA ILE A 100 27.51 -6.22 5.75
C ILE A 100 28.89 -6.84 6.00
N ILE A 101 29.92 -6.01 6.04
CA ILE A 101 31.27 -6.42 6.43
C ILE A 101 31.40 -6.32 7.94
N ASP A 102 30.94 -5.21 8.49
CA ASP A 102 31.02 -4.90 9.91
C ASP A 102 29.88 -3.94 10.30
N GLN A 103 29.46 -4.01 11.56
CA GLN A 103 28.45 -3.14 12.13
C GLN A 103 28.92 -2.64 13.50
N PRO A 104 29.77 -1.59 13.54
CA PRO A 104 30.37 -1.11 14.78
C PRO A 104 29.33 -0.66 15.82
N SER A 105 28.17 -0.20 15.36
CA SER A 105 27.02 0.11 16.21
C SER A 105 25.71 0.04 15.40
N ARG A 106 24.57 0.13 16.08
CA ARG A 106 23.25 0.23 15.41
C ARG A 106 23.11 1.41 14.44
N PHE A 107 23.95 2.45 14.60
CA PHE A 107 23.97 3.64 13.74
C PHE A 107 25.07 3.62 12.68
N GLU A 108 25.86 2.56 12.58
CA GLU A 108 26.99 2.51 11.65
C GLU A 108 27.02 1.16 10.92
N VAL A 109 27.11 1.21 9.59
CA VAL A 109 27.24 0.02 8.74
C VAL A 109 28.44 0.16 7.83
N VAL A 110 29.28 -0.87 7.77
CA VAL A 110 30.40 -0.97 6.84
C VAL A 110 30.09 -2.00 5.77
N THR A 111 30.20 -1.62 4.50
CA THR A 111 29.83 -2.49 3.36
C THR A 111 30.81 -2.36 2.19
N ASP A 112 31.03 -3.45 1.44
CA ASP A 112 31.69 -3.44 0.12
C ASP A 112 30.68 -3.39 -1.04
N SER A 113 29.38 -3.36 -0.73
CA SER A 113 28.36 -3.17 -1.75
C SER A 113 28.40 -1.73 -2.28
N PRO A 114 28.25 -1.53 -3.59
CA PRO A 114 28.16 -0.18 -4.15
C PRO A 114 26.89 0.50 -3.60
N VAL A 115 27.08 1.60 -2.88
CA VAL A 115 25.99 2.41 -2.32
C VAL A 115 26.00 3.81 -2.93
N ASP A 116 24.80 4.33 -3.19
CA ASP A 116 24.55 5.67 -3.70
C ASP A 116 23.48 6.30 -2.82
N LEU A 117 23.68 7.56 -2.41
CA LEU A 117 22.70 8.30 -1.61
C LEU A 117 21.32 8.41 -2.30
N ASP A 118 21.28 8.37 -3.64
CA ASP A 118 20.03 8.36 -4.41
C ASP A 118 19.40 6.97 -4.59
N MET A 119 20.04 5.90 -4.12
CA MET A 119 19.52 4.53 -4.24
C MET A 119 18.18 4.38 -3.49
N VAL A 120 17.22 3.69 -4.11
CA VAL A 120 15.93 3.40 -3.47
C VAL A 120 16.11 2.24 -2.49
N VAL A 121 15.97 2.55 -1.21
CA VAL A 121 16.04 1.58 -0.11
C VAL A 121 14.68 0.93 0.10
N TYR A 122 13.61 1.71 0.08
CA TYR A 122 12.27 1.19 0.32
C TYR A 122 11.22 1.87 -0.55
N ASP A 123 10.36 1.06 -1.18
CA ASP A 123 9.22 1.53 -1.95
C ASP A 123 7.95 1.40 -1.09
N ALA A 124 7.71 2.43 -0.27
CA ALA A 124 6.52 2.51 0.58
C ALA A 124 5.22 2.48 -0.24
N LYS A 125 5.26 2.89 -1.52
CA LYS A 125 4.09 2.85 -2.40
C LYS A 125 3.74 1.42 -2.78
N LYS A 126 4.73 0.61 -3.15
CA LYS A 126 4.51 -0.79 -3.52
C LYS A 126 3.99 -1.62 -2.34
N ASP A 127 4.59 -1.46 -1.16
CA ASP A 127 4.12 -2.13 0.06
C ASP A 127 2.69 -1.72 0.43
N PHE A 128 2.42 -0.41 0.38
CA PHE A 128 1.08 0.10 0.62
C PHE A 128 0.05 -0.48 -0.36
N ILE A 129 0.35 -0.50 -1.66
CA ILE A 129 -0.54 -1.09 -2.67
C ILE A 129 -0.76 -2.58 -2.36
N ALA A 130 0.29 -3.33 -2.00
CA ALA A 130 0.16 -4.74 -1.66
C ALA A 130 -0.78 -4.96 -0.45
N LYS A 131 -0.65 -4.13 0.60
CA LYS A 131 -1.56 -4.15 1.76
C LYS A 131 -2.98 -3.78 1.39
N VAL A 132 -3.19 -2.79 0.51
CA VAL A 132 -4.55 -2.45 0.03
C VAL A 132 -5.15 -3.61 -0.76
N LEU A 133 -4.37 -4.31 -1.57
CA LEU A 133 -4.85 -5.48 -2.30
C LEU A 133 -5.19 -6.65 -1.35
N ASP A 134 -4.38 -6.90 -0.33
CA ASP A 134 -4.69 -7.88 0.73
C ASP A 134 -5.98 -7.49 1.47
N PHE A 135 -6.11 -6.23 1.87
CA PHE A 135 -7.33 -5.67 2.46
C PHE A 135 -8.56 -5.95 1.59
N MET A 136 -8.53 -5.59 0.31
CA MET A 136 -9.65 -5.83 -0.62
C MET A 136 -9.97 -7.31 -0.71
N ASN A 137 -8.94 -8.17 -0.73
CA ASN A 137 -9.14 -9.61 -0.85
C ASN A 137 -9.83 -10.23 0.37
N ARG A 138 -9.51 -9.76 1.58
CA ARG A 138 -10.14 -10.18 2.85
C ARG A 138 -11.58 -9.73 2.97
N VAL A 139 -11.92 -8.55 2.43
CA VAL A 139 -13.28 -8.02 2.48
C VAL A 139 -14.22 -8.75 1.53
N PHE A 140 -13.71 -9.17 0.36
CA PHE A 140 -14.54 -9.92 -0.58
C PHE A 140 -14.92 -11.31 -0.05
N PRO A 141 -16.17 -11.77 -0.29
CA PRO A 141 -16.56 -13.14 0.01
C PRO A 141 -15.68 -14.16 -0.69
N GLU A 142 -15.46 -15.30 -0.04
CA GLU A 142 -14.67 -16.41 -0.58
C GLU A 142 -15.21 -16.97 -1.90
N GLY A 143 -16.53 -16.93 -2.11
CA GLY A 143 -17.18 -17.38 -3.34
C GLY A 143 -16.84 -16.54 -4.57
N MET A 144 -16.39 -15.29 -4.39
CA MET A 144 -16.14 -14.35 -5.47
C MET A 144 -14.74 -14.54 -6.06
N ARG A 145 -14.62 -15.47 -7.01
CA ARG A 145 -13.33 -15.89 -7.61
C ARG A 145 -12.91 -15.09 -8.83
N VAL A 146 -13.87 -14.53 -9.58
CA VAL A 146 -13.57 -13.68 -10.74
C VAL A 146 -13.29 -12.28 -10.21
N ARG A 147 -12.06 -11.79 -10.39
CA ARG A 147 -11.61 -10.49 -9.86
C ARG A 147 -10.97 -9.63 -10.93
N LYS A 148 -11.18 -8.31 -10.83
CA LYS A 148 -10.47 -7.32 -11.65
C LYS A 148 -10.22 -6.07 -10.83
N THR A 149 -9.00 -5.57 -10.89
CA THR A 149 -8.59 -4.36 -10.17
C THR A 149 -8.14 -3.28 -11.14
N PHE A 150 -8.56 -2.06 -10.85
CA PHE A 150 -8.25 -0.85 -11.58
C PHE A 150 -7.38 0.05 -10.69
N TYR A 151 -6.21 0.40 -11.20
CA TYR A 151 -5.23 1.22 -10.49
C TYR A 151 -5.31 2.68 -10.95
N GLY A 152 -4.97 3.60 -10.05
CA GLY A 152 -4.98 5.05 -10.29
C GLY A 152 -4.56 5.81 -9.03
N LYS A 153 -5.10 7.02 -8.85
CA LYS A 153 -5.05 7.72 -7.56
C LYS A 153 -5.93 7.01 -6.54
N ALA A 154 -7.08 6.49 -6.97
CA ALA A 154 -7.87 5.53 -6.22
C ALA A 154 -7.67 4.12 -6.81
N ILE A 155 -7.83 3.10 -5.96
CA ILE A 155 -7.80 1.70 -6.37
C ILE A 155 -9.23 1.17 -6.26
N ALA A 156 -9.77 0.61 -7.33
CA ALA A 156 -11.08 -0.04 -7.31
C ALA A 156 -10.94 -1.50 -7.73
N SER A 157 -11.56 -2.41 -7.01
CA SER A 157 -11.60 -3.83 -7.35
C SER A 157 -13.04 -4.30 -7.42
N ILE A 158 -13.34 -5.16 -8.39
CA ILE A 158 -14.61 -5.85 -8.53
C ILE A 158 -14.39 -7.35 -8.40
N ALA A 159 -15.30 -8.01 -7.68
CA ALA A 159 -15.33 -9.45 -7.50
C ALA A 159 -16.73 -10.01 -7.80
N SER A 160 -16.80 -11.16 -8.48
CA SER A 160 -18.03 -11.89 -8.74
C SER A 160 -17.79 -13.40 -8.81
N GLU A 161 -18.84 -14.19 -8.67
CA GLU A 161 -18.84 -15.62 -8.94
C GLU A 161 -18.79 -15.95 -10.45
N LYS A 162 -19.33 -15.05 -11.28
CA LYS A 162 -19.51 -15.25 -12.73
C LYS A 162 -18.64 -14.28 -13.54
N PRO A 163 -18.42 -14.55 -14.83
CA PRO A 163 -17.78 -13.59 -15.72
C PRO A 163 -18.48 -12.22 -15.69
N PHE A 164 -17.70 -11.16 -15.72
CA PHE A 164 -18.24 -9.80 -15.59
C PHE A 164 -19.09 -9.40 -16.79
N LYS A 165 -20.23 -8.77 -16.51
CA LYS A 165 -20.94 -7.95 -17.49
C LYS A 165 -20.24 -6.61 -17.65
N LYS A 166 -20.34 -6.02 -18.84
CA LYS A 166 -19.74 -4.70 -19.13
C LYS A 166 -20.25 -3.63 -18.16
N GLU A 167 -21.55 -3.62 -17.90
CA GLU A 167 -22.21 -2.69 -16.97
C GLU A 167 -21.59 -2.72 -15.57
N TRP A 168 -21.22 -3.90 -15.06
CA TRP A 168 -20.60 -4.04 -13.75
C TRP A 168 -19.19 -3.44 -13.72
N LEU A 169 -18.43 -3.60 -14.80
CA LEU A 169 -17.12 -2.98 -14.96
C LEU A 169 -17.22 -1.46 -15.04
N ASP A 170 -18.24 -0.95 -15.73
CA ASP A 170 -18.51 0.48 -15.86
C ASP A 170 -18.85 1.09 -14.49
N VAL A 171 -19.61 0.38 -13.62
CA VAL A 171 -19.86 0.80 -12.23
C VAL A 171 -18.56 0.88 -11.43
N ALA A 172 -17.66 -0.11 -11.57
CA ALA A 172 -16.39 -0.11 -10.85
C ALA A 172 -15.46 1.03 -11.30
N LEU A 173 -15.42 1.31 -12.61
CA LEU A 173 -14.67 2.43 -13.18
C LEU A 173 -15.24 3.77 -12.72
N LYS A 174 -16.58 3.93 -12.75
CA LYS A 174 -17.24 5.13 -12.27
C LYS A 174 -16.96 5.38 -10.78
N LEU A 175 -17.04 4.34 -9.94
CA LEU A 175 -16.69 4.46 -8.52
C LEU A 175 -15.26 4.96 -8.33
N LYS A 176 -14.31 4.44 -9.12
CA LYS A 176 -12.92 4.90 -9.09
C LYS A 176 -12.83 6.39 -9.45
N GLU A 177 -13.45 6.81 -10.55
CA GLU A 177 -13.45 8.21 -10.99
C GLU A 177 -14.08 9.14 -9.94
N GLU A 178 -15.17 8.72 -9.29
CA GLU A 178 -15.79 9.49 -8.22
C GLU A 178 -14.83 9.69 -7.04
N LEU A 179 -14.15 8.62 -6.59
CA LEU A 179 -13.15 8.70 -5.52
C LEU A 179 -11.97 9.61 -5.89
N GLU A 180 -11.52 9.59 -7.15
CA GLU A 180 -10.42 10.45 -7.61
C GLU A 180 -10.81 11.93 -7.73
N ASN A 181 -12.10 12.20 -7.95
CA ASN A 181 -12.66 13.54 -8.07
C ASN A 181 -13.26 14.09 -6.77
N THR A 182 -13.32 13.28 -5.70
CA THR A 182 -13.66 13.76 -4.36
C THR A 182 -12.68 14.89 -3.99
N LYS A 183 -13.16 16.14 -4.01
CA LYS A 183 -12.37 17.28 -3.57
C LYS A 183 -11.97 17.02 -2.12
N ILE A 184 -10.67 16.88 -1.87
CA ILE A 184 -10.12 16.84 -0.52
C ILE A 184 -10.45 18.20 0.10
N ILE A 185 -11.51 18.25 0.91
CA ILE A 185 -11.79 19.42 1.75
C ILE A 185 -10.67 19.40 2.79
N GLY A 186 -9.75 20.36 2.63
CA GLY A 186 -8.50 20.40 3.38
C GLY A 186 -8.72 20.41 4.89
N PHE A 187 -7.85 19.68 5.58
CA PHE A 187 -7.38 20.04 6.92
C PHE A 187 -5.95 20.54 6.78
#